data_AF-A0A4V2K091-F1
#
_entry.id   AF-A0A4V2K091-F1
#
_cell.length_a   1.000
_cell.length_b   1.000
_cell.length_c   1.000
_cell.angle_alpha   90.00
_cell.angle_beta   90.00
_cell.angle_gamma   90.00
#
_symmetry.space_group_name_H-M   'P 1'
#
loop_
_entity.id
_entity.type
_entity.pdbx_description
1 polymer ?
#
loop_
_entity_poly.entity_id
_entity_poly.type
_entity_poly.pdbx_seq_one_letter_code
_entity_poly.pdbx_strand_id
1 'polypeptide(L)'
;MATAFPTVSTFATKVAELTDTAIHLRRALLDNQPKIRQIDFVLGAVSSSSFLQEWETCAEDYHGILESSEGAAIKLAATIEYYLSLLDETNDPAEIEDTIEELKGFRQASQNSAMNSKLPQIRFEHTAQWDALVIRLGNLAGTVTNAVATVGPQLQNDVNVKESRISSLEKELQMYRKREESEATLAQAQSFVADAWGTVGKSNSGWQYDTRARNAGAKRQTRASYTERPETQQCSRQEEARIDGELTRERASLKQAVVTLREHEELDLKRIISVIVEIQMRLTTQSGLLRDVFSDVTCKLTNDSKNYLSALLKVHGNPTPSNQLDCRNAKQRAMSSSVVWQKRAQNLVDGYAKRMK
;
A
#
# COMPACT_ATOMS: atom_id res chain seq x y z
N MET A 1 13.82 28.61 33.53
CA MET A 1 12.66 29.45 33.15
C MET A 1 11.40 28.64 33.42
N ALA A 2 10.46 29.12 34.24
CA ALA A 2 9.19 28.44 34.46
C ALA A 2 8.31 28.69 33.22
N THR A 3 8.09 27.67 32.40
CA THR A 3 7.08 27.74 31.34
C THR A 3 5.72 27.85 32.01
N ALA A 4 5.00 28.94 31.70
CA ALA A 4 3.64 29.13 32.18
C ALA A 4 2.78 27.94 31.73
N PHE A 5 2.04 27.35 32.65
CA PHE A 5 1.21 26.20 32.35
C PHE A 5 0.15 26.59 31.29
N PRO A 6 -0.06 25.79 30.23
CA PRO A 6 -0.99 26.16 29.18
C PRO A 6 -2.38 26.44 29.74
N THR A 7 -3.04 27.49 29.25
CA THR A 7 -4.43 27.75 29.61
C THR A 7 -5.33 26.61 29.11
N VAL A 8 -6.54 26.48 29.67
CA VAL A 8 -7.51 25.46 29.21
C VAL A 8 -7.81 25.63 27.72
N SER A 9 -7.85 26.86 27.20
CA SER A 9 -8.06 27.10 25.78
C SER A 9 -6.86 26.62 24.94
N THR A 10 -5.63 26.93 25.34
CA THR A 10 -4.42 26.43 24.65
C THR A 10 -4.37 24.90 24.64
N PHE A 11 -4.72 24.25 25.74
CA PHE A 11 -4.81 22.80 25.83
C PHE A 11 -5.87 22.23 24.88
N ALA A 12 -7.08 22.82 24.88
CA ALA A 12 -8.16 22.41 23.98
C ALA A 12 -7.77 22.57 22.49
N THR A 13 -7.05 23.64 22.13
CA THR A 13 -6.53 23.84 20.77
C THR A 13 -5.53 22.74 20.38
N LYS A 14 -4.58 22.40 21.25
CA LYS A 14 -3.63 21.31 20.99
C LYS A 14 -4.34 19.96 20.84
N VAL A 15 -5.36 19.69 21.67
CA VAL A 15 -6.17 18.47 21.56
C VAL A 15 -6.95 18.45 20.24
N ALA A 16 -7.53 19.57 19.82
CA ALA A 16 -8.22 19.66 18.53
C ALA A 16 -7.27 19.42 17.35
N GLU A 17 -6.11 20.05 17.36
CA GLU A 17 -5.06 19.88 16.34
C GLU A 17 -4.55 18.43 16.28
N LEU A 18 -4.35 17.81 17.45
CA LEU A 18 -3.98 16.41 17.58
C LEU A 18 -5.04 15.51 16.92
N THR A 19 -6.31 15.73 17.24
CA THR A 19 -7.44 14.97 16.70
C THR A 19 -7.58 15.16 15.19
N ASP A 20 -7.50 16.39 14.69
CA ASP A 20 -7.65 16.67 13.27
C ASP A 20 -6.48 16.10 12.46
N THR A 21 -5.26 16.13 13.01
CA THR A 21 -4.09 15.47 12.42
C THR A 21 -4.29 13.96 12.34
N ALA A 22 -4.82 13.35 13.41
CA ALA A 22 -5.07 11.92 13.46
C ALA A 22 -6.10 11.45 12.41
N ILE A 23 -7.20 12.20 12.28
CA ILE A 23 -8.26 11.96 11.29
C ILE A 23 -7.70 12.11 9.88
N HIS A 24 -6.90 13.14 9.63
CA HIS A 24 -6.30 13.37 8.33
C HIS A 24 -5.37 12.23 7.92
N LEU A 25 -4.52 11.75 8.84
CA LEU A 25 -3.63 10.61 8.59
C LEU A 25 -4.41 9.34 8.27
N ARG A 26 -5.46 9.03 9.04
CA ARG A 26 -6.34 7.87 8.78
C ARG A 26 -6.96 7.95 7.39
N ARG A 27 -7.47 9.12 6.98
CA ARG A 27 -8.01 9.34 5.64
C ARG A 27 -6.95 9.23 4.56
N ALA A 28 -5.78 9.85 4.75
CA ALA A 28 -4.70 9.81 3.76
C ALA A 28 -4.22 8.38 3.48
N LEU A 29 -4.14 7.53 4.50
CA LEU A 29 -3.82 6.11 4.37
C LEU A 29 -4.90 5.33 3.61
N LEU A 30 -6.18 5.56 3.92
CA LEU A 30 -7.30 4.87 3.26
C LEU A 30 -7.50 5.33 1.81
N ASP A 31 -7.55 6.64 1.58
CA ASP A 31 -7.89 7.24 0.28
C ASP A 31 -6.82 6.97 -0.80
N ASN A 32 -5.59 6.66 -0.39
CA ASN A 32 -4.49 6.37 -1.31
C ASN A 32 -4.18 4.87 -1.45
N GLN A 33 -4.80 3.99 -0.65
CA GLN A 33 -4.67 2.53 -0.81
C GLN A 33 -5.05 2.03 -2.22
N PRO A 34 -6.13 2.52 -2.89
CA PRO A 34 -6.45 2.10 -4.25
C PRO A 34 -5.34 2.40 -5.27
N LYS A 35 -4.62 3.50 -5.07
CA LYS A 35 -3.50 3.88 -5.96
C LYS A 35 -2.29 2.98 -5.74
N ILE A 36 -2.00 2.63 -4.49
CA ILE A 36 -0.96 1.63 -4.18
C ILE A 36 -1.33 0.27 -4.76
N ARG A 37 -2.59 -0.14 -4.66
CA ARG A 37 -3.09 -1.37 -5.30
C ARG A 37 -2.92 -1.34 -6.82
N GLN A 38 -3.17 -0.19 -7.46
CA GLN A 38 -2.95 -0.04 -8.91
C GLN A 38 -1.47 -0.18 -9.27
N ILE A 39 -0.57 0.44 -8.49
CA ILE A 39 0.88 0.24 -8.65
C ILE A 39 1.24 -1.24 -8.50
N ASP A 40 0.74 -1.89 -7.45
CA ASP A 40 1.00 -3.31 -7.16
C ASP A 40 0.51 -4.21 -8.29
N PHE A 41 -0.65 -3.91 -8.88
CA PHE A 41 -1.19 -4.64 -10.02
C PHE A 41 -0.33 -4.48 -11.27
N VAL A 42 0.03 -3.23 -11.64
CA VAL A 42 0.81 -2.95 -12.85
C VAL A 42 2.23 -3.49 -12.73
N LEU A 43 2.84 -3.40 -11.55
CA LEU A 43 4.21 -3.82 -11.31
C LEU A 43 4.32 -5.30 -10.88
N GLY A 44 3.26 -5.90 -10.35
CA GLY A 44 3.26 -7.25 -9.78
C GLY A 44 3.49 -8.36 -10.81
N ALA A 45 3.32 -8.07 -12.11
CA ALA A 45 3.75 -8.98 -13.18
C ALA A 45 5.29 -9.09 -13.30
N VAL A 46 6.04 -8.14 -12.71
CA VAL A 46 7.48 -7.96 -12.92
C VAL A 46 8.26 -7.86 -11.60
N SER A 47 7.60 -7.43 -10.52
CA SER A 47 8.18 -7.25 -9.18
C SER A 47 7.66 -8.32 -8.21
N SER A 48 8.55 -8.89 -7.41
CA SER A 48 8.20 -9.79 -6.29
C SER A 48 7.76 -9.04 -5.02
N SER A 49 7.73 -7.72 -5.03
CA SER A 49 7.36 -6.90 -3.87
C SER A 49 5.84 -6.69 -3.82
N SER A 50 5.22 -6.89 -2.65
CA SER A 50 3.82 -6.52 -2.42
C SER A 50 3.74 -5.14 -1.75
N PHE A 51 3.61 -4.10 -2.57
CA PHE A 51 3.50 -2.72 -2.10
C PHE A 51 2.21 -2.49 -1.31
N LEU A 52 1.14 -3.16 -1.71
CA LEU A 52 -0.15 -3.08 -1.02
C LEU A 52 -0.04 -3.66 0.39
N GLN A 53 0.60 -4.81 0.56
CA GLN A 53 0.78 -5.42 1.87
C GLN A 53 1.61 -4.53 2.81
N GLU A 54 2.68 -3.90 2.31
CA GLU A 54 3.48 -2.96 3.09
C GLU A 54 2.68 -1.70 3.48
N TRP A 55 1.85 -1.18 2.57
CA TRP A 55 0.95 -0.06 2.87
C TRP A 55 -0.11 -0.42 3.93
N GLU A 56 -0.72 -1.60 3.81
CA GLU A 56 -1.70 -2.11 4.77
C GLU A 56 -1.05 -2.31 6.15
N THR A 57 0.17 -2.84 6.20
CA THR A 57 0.96 -2.94 7.44
C THR A 57 1.19 -1.57 8.07
N CYS A 58 1.54 -0.54 7.27
CA CYS A 58 1.67 0.83 7.78
C CYS A 58 0.34 1.36 8.37
N ALA A 59 -0.79 1.05 7.72
CA ALA A 59 -2.09 1.47 8.19
C ALA A 59 -2.51 0.77 9.49
N GLU A 60 -2.21 -0.52 9.62
CA GLU A 60 -2.42 -1.31 10.84
C GLU A 60 -1.54 -0.82 11.99
N ASP A 61 -0.24 -0.61 11.75
CA ASP A 61 0.70 -0.06 12.72
C ASP A 61 0.20 1.31 13.24
N TYR A 62 -0.22 2.19 12.34
CA TYR A 62 -0.80 3.48 12.70
C TYR A 62 -2.08 3.34 13.53
N HIS A 63 -2.97 2.42 13.16
CA HIS A 63 -4.19 2.16 13.91
C HIS A 63 -3.91 1.66 15.33
N GLY A 64 -2.95 0.74 15.51
CA GLY A 64 -2.54 0.26 16.83
C GLY A 64 -1.97 1.39 17.71
N ILE A 65 -1.24 2.35 17.13
CA ILE A 65 -0.79 3.54 17.86
C ILE A 65 -1.97 4.40 18.29
N LEU A 66 -2.97 4.61 17.42
CA LEU A 66 -4.18 5.36 17.76
C LEU A 66 -4.96 4.71 18.91
N GLU A 67 -5.21 3.40 18.86
CA GLU A 67 -5.90 2.67 19.93
C GLU A 67 -5.15 2.77 21.26
N SER A 68 -3.82 2.65 21.22
CA SER A 68 -3.00 2.80 22.42
C SER A 68 -3.10 4.21 23.00
N SER A 69 -3.06 5.23 22.14
CA SER A 69 -3.18 6.64 22.55
C SER A 69 -4.59 6.99 23.07
N GLU A 70 -5.64 6.39 22.52
CA GLU A 70 -7.02 6.50 23.01
C GLU A 70 -7.11 5.94 24.43
N GLY A 71 -6.63 4.70 24.62
CA GLY A 71 -6.60 4.07 25.94
C GLY A 71 -5.79 4.86 26.96
N ALA A 72 -4.70 5.49 26.52
CA ALA A 72 -3.88 6.38 27.33
C ALA A 72 -4.63 7.67 27.73
N ALA A 73 -5.39 8.28 26.81
CA ALA A 73 -6.24 9.45 27.08
C ALA A 73 -7.30 9.15 28.13
N ILE A 74 -8.00 8.03 27.99
CA ILE A 74 -9.04 7.58 28.93
C ILE A 74 -8.43 7.33 30.31
N LYS A 75 -7.30 6.62 30.38
CA LYS A 75 -6.60 6.36 31.65
C LYS A 75 -6.15 7.65 32.32
N LEU A 76 -5.61 8.62 31.56
CA LEU A 76 -5.20 9.90 32.12
C LEU A 76 -6.39 10.71 32.64
N ALA A 77 -7.51 10.73 31.91
CA ALA A 77 -8.73 11.39 32.36
C ALA A 77 -9.25 10.79 33.67
N ALA A 78 -9.33 9.45 33.77
CA ALA A 78 -9.73 8.76 35.00
C ALA A 78 -8.74 9.04 36.16
N THR A 79 -7.45 9.16 35.86
CA THR A 79 -6.42 9.51 36.88
C THR A 79 -6.63 10.94 37.41
N ILE A 80 -7.03 11.88 36.55
CA ILE A 80 -7.37 13.24 36.96
C ILE A 80 -8.62 13.23 37.83
N GLU A 81 -9.67 12.51 37.44
CA GLU A 81 -10.92 12.40 38.22
C GLU A 81 -10.68 11.79 39.61
N TYR A 82 -9.85 10.74 39.68
CA TYR A 82 -9.45 10.13 40.94
C TYR A 82 -8.64 11.09 41.83
N TYR A 83 -7.71 11.86 41.25
CA TYR A 83 -7.01 12.90 42.01
C TYR A 83 -7.98 13.94 42.58
N LEU A 84 -9.02 14.33 41.83
CA LEU A 84 -10.02 15.29 42.29
C LEU A 84 -10.87 14.73 43.43
N SER A 85 -11.25 13.45 43.41
CA SER A 85 -12.02 12.84 44.52
C SER A 85 -11.23 12.86 45.83
N LEU A 86 -9.91 12.61 45.78
CA LEU A 86 -9.03 12.71 46.96
C LEU A 86 -8.97 14.13 47.55
N LEU A 87 -9.23 15.18 46.75
CA LEU A 87 -9.28 16.55 47.27
C LEU A 87 -10.59 16.83 48.04
N ASP A 88 -11.68 16.17 47.67
CA ASP A 88 -13.01 16.35 48.27
C ASP A 88 -13.13 15.62 49.63
N GLU A 89 -12.51 14.44 49.76
CA GLU A 89 -12.54 13.56 50.95
C GLU A 89 -11.80 14.16 52.18
N THR A 90 -10.84 15.07 51.97
CA THR A 90 -10.03 15.66 53.08
C THR A 90 -10.75 16.71 53.96
N ASN A 91 -12.08 16.66 54.05
CA ASN A 91 -12.85 17.52 54.96
C ASN A 91 -13.04 16.88 56.34
N ASP A 92 -12.83 15.56 56.49
CA ASP A 92 -12.85 14.86 57.76
C ASP A 92 -11.42 14.63 58.29
N PRO A 93 -11.08 15.09 59.51
CA PRO A 93 -9.80 14.77 60.17
C PRO A 93 -9.51 13.26 60.30
N ALA A 94 -10.55 12.41 60.35
CA ALA A 94 -10.40 10.96 60.41
C ALA A 94 -9.91 10.34 59.09
N GLU A 95 -10.14 11.01 57.95
CA GLU A 95 -9.82 10.51 56.60
C GLU A 95 -8.46 11.04 56.09
N ILE A 96 -7.76 11.85 56.89
CA ILE A 96 -6.46 12.44 56.52
C ILE A 96 -5.38 11.36 56.31
N GLU A 97 -5.36 10.33 57.16
CA GLU A 97 -4.36 9.27 57.08
C GLU A 97 -4.60 8.37 55.86
N ASP A 98 -5.87 8.04 55.59
CA ASP A 98 -6.30 7.35 54.37
C ASP A 98 -5.95 8.17 53.12
N THR A 99 -6.19 9.48 53.13
CA THR A 99 -5.81 10.35 52.00
C THR A 99 -4.30 10.44 51.81
N ILE A 100 -3.52 10.45 52.89
CA ILE A 100 -2.06 10.42 52.82
C ILE A 100 -1.57 9.12 52.18
N GLU A 101 -2.09 7.97 52.60
CA GLU A 101 -1.75 6.67 52.00
C GLU A 101 -2.20 6.60 50.54
N GLU A 102 -3.39 7.09 50.22
CA GLU A 102 -3.89 7.12 48.85
C GLU A 102 -3.06 8.03 47.93
N LEU A 103 -2.64 9.21 48.40
CA LEU A 103 -1.75 10.09 47.65
C LEU A 103 -0.31 9.55 47.55
N LYS A 104 0.17 8.78 48.54
CA LYS A 104 1.44 8.05 48.43
C LYS A 104 1.35 6.97 47.36
N GLY A 105 0.27 6.18 47.35
CA GLY A 105 -0.01 5.16 46.32
C GLY A 105 -0.22 5.75 44.93
N PHE A 106 -0.91 6.88 44.84
CA PHE A 106 -1.01 7.72 43.64
C PHE A 106 0.37 8.09 43.10
N ARG A 107 1.32 8.44 43.97
CA ARG A 107 2.65 8.92 43.56
C ARG A 107 3.74 7.85 43.42
N GLN A 108 3.55 6.62 43.90
CA GLN A 108 4.59 5.57 43.94
C GLN A 108 5.01 5.02 42.56
N ALA A 109 4.93 5.82 41.49
CA ALA A 109 5.40 5.51 40.13
C ALA A 109 6.91 5.80 39.91
N SER A 110 7.63 6.27 40.92
CA SER A 110 8.98 6.81 40.77
C SER A 110 9.99 6.02 41.60
N GLN A 111 10.42 4.85 41.10
CA GLN A 111 11.83 4.57 40.78
C GLN A 111 12.17 3.09 40.59
N ASN A 112 11.39 2.10 41.04
CA ASN A 112 11.78 0.68 40.86
C ASN A 112 10.64 -0.36 40.95
N SER A 113 9.37 0.02 40.88
CA SER A 113 8.28 -0.98 41.02
C SER A 113 7.13 -0.69 40.06
N ALA A 114 6.98 -1.55 39.05
CA ALA A 114 5.98 -1.46 38.00
C ALA A 114 4.57 -1.93 38.44
N MET A 115 4.33 -2.14 39.73
CA MET A 115 3.17 -2.92 40.18
C MET A 115 2.15 -2.20 41.05
N ASN A 116 2.47 -1.05 41.67
CA ASN A 116 1.59 -0.43 42.68
C ASN A 116 1.34 1.09 42.53
N SER A 117 1.72 1.73 41.41
CA SER A 117 1.43 3.17 41.25
C SER A 117 0.02 3.40 40.70
N LYS A 118 -0.82 4.16 41.43
CA LYS A 118 -2.15 4.56 40.96
C LYS A 118 -2.10 5.72 39.94
N LEU A 119 -1.02 6.51 39.85
CA LEU A 119 -0.66 7.16 38.57
C LEU A 119 -0.18 6.04 37.64
N PRO A 120 -0.85 5.79 36.51
CA PRO A 120 -0.31 4.82 35.59
C PRO A 120 1.04 5.37 35.06
N GLN A 121 2.03 4.49 34.89
CA GLN A 121 3.11 4.76 33.93
C GLN A 121 2.47 4.75 32.54
N ILE A 122 1.74 5.81 32.21
CA ILE A 122 1.12 5.92 30.92
C ILE A 122 2.27 6.20 29.95
N ARG A 123 2.70 5.16 29.24
CA ARG A 123 3.70 5.31 28.18
C ARG A 123 3.01 5.96 27.00
N PHE A 124 3.24 7.26 26.84
CA PHE A 124 2.76 8.03 25.69
C PHE A 124 3.80 8.09 24.56
N GLU A 125 5.06 7.85 24.92
CA GLU A 125 6.19 7.87 24.00
C GLU A 125 6.27 6.54 23.24
N HIS A 126 5.41 6.41 22.24
CA HIS A 126 5.55 5.42 21.17
C HIS A 126 6.62 5.84 20.17
N THR A 127 7.66 6.58 20.59
CA THR A 127 8.66 7.22 19.71
C THR A 127 9.27 6.23 18.74
N ALA A 128 9.68 5.05 19.23
CA ALA A 128 10.19 3.98 18.39
C ALA A 128 9.19 3.47 17.33
N GLN A 129 7.89 3.43 17.65
CA GLN A 129 6.85 2.99 16.72
C GLN A 129 6.56 4.08 15.68
N TRP A 130 6.52 5.36 16.08
CA TRP A 130 6.40 6.49 15.16
C TRP A 130 7.58 6.54 14.18
N ASP A 131 8.81 6.41 14.69
CA ASP A 131 10.02 6.43 13.88
C ASP A 131 10.06 5.23 12.92
N ALA A 132 9.69 4.03 13.40
CA ALA A 132 9.60 2.84 12.56
C ALA A 132 8.59 3.02 11.42
N LEU A 133 7.41 3.60 11.69
CA LEU A 133 6.39 3.86 10.68
C LEU A 133 6.86 4.89 9.65
N VAL A 134 7.50 5.98 10.10
CA VAL A 134 8.09 6.99 9.20
C VAL A 134 9.15 6.36 8.29
N ILE A 135 10.04 5.53 8.85
CA ILE A 135 11.08 4.82 8.08
C ILE A 135 10.44 3.85 7.08
N ARG A 136 9.46 3.04 7.50
CA ARG A 136 8.77 2.07 6.64
C ARG A 136 8.10 2.75 5.46
N LEU A 137 7.37 3.84 5.69
CA LEU A 137 6.77 4.65 4.62
C LEU A 137 7.82 5.22 3.65
N GLY A 138 8.95 5.69 4.18
CA GLY A 138 10.07 6.17 3.36
C GLY A 138 10.67 5.06 2.49
N ASN A 139 10.86 3.87 3.05
CA ASN A 139 11.35 2.70 2.33
C ASN A 139 10.34 2.26 1.25
N LEU A 140 9.05 2.30 1.54
CA LEU A 140 7.99 2.01 0.57
C LEU A 140 8.06 2.99 -0.61
N ALA A 141 8.14 4.30 -0.33
CA ALA A 141 8.31 5.33 -1.36
C ALA A 141 9.54 5.07 -2.24
N GLY A 142 10.69 4.75 -1.62
CA GLY A 142 11.92 4.41 -2.34
C GLY A 142 11.77 3.17 -3.22
N THR A 143 11.18 2.11 -2.67
CA THR A 143 11.00 0.83 -3.38
C THR A 143 10.05 0.99 -4.56
N VAL A 144 8.91 1.68 -4.37
CA VAL A 144 7.95 1.99 -5.43
C VAL A 144 8.63 2.82 -6.54
N THR A 145 9.36 3.87 -6.17
CA THR A 145 10.06 4.73 -7.14
C THR A 145 11.05 3.93 -8.00
N ASN A 146 11.86 3.07 -7.36
CA ASN A 146 12.83 2.23 -8.04
C ASN A 146 12.15 1.20 -8.95
N ALA A 147 11.06 0.59 -8.49
CA ALA A 147 10.32 -0.39 -9.25
C ALA A 147 9.67 0.23 -10.50
N VAL A 148 9.00 1.38 -10.37
CA VAL A 148 8.42 2.10 -11.51
C VAL A 148 9.51 2.47 -12.52
N ALA A 149 10.65 2.99 -12.06
CA ALA A 149 11.77 3.37 -12.94
C ALA A 149 12.41 2.16 -13.66
N THR A 150 12.43 0.99 -13.03
CA THR A 150 13.04 -0.22 -13.58
C THR A 150 12.12 -0.93 -14.58
N VAL A 151 10.83 -0.98 -14.29
CA VAL A 151 9.86 -1.73 -15.10
C VAL A 151 9.52 -1.02 -16.42
N GLY A 152 9.52 0.32 -16.45
CA GLY A 152 9.20 1.08 -17.67
C GLY A 152 10.03 0.68 -18.90
N PRO A 153 11.38 0.70 -18.83
CA PRO A 153 12.24 0.24 -19.92
C PRO A 153 12.01 -1.23 -20.32
N GLN A 154 11.66 -2.10 -19.36
CA GLN A 154 11.40 -3.51 -19.62
C GLN A 154 10.10 -3.71 -20.40
N LEU A 155 9.02 -3.00 -20.02
CA LEU A 155 7.75 -3.00 -20.75
C LEU A 155 7.93 -2.45 -22.17
N GLN A 156 8.68 -1.36 -22.33
CA GLN A 156 8.98 -0.81 -23.65
C GLN A 156 9.76 -1.80 -24.51
N ASN A 157 10.75 -2.50 -23.93
CA ASN A 157 11.49 -3.52 -24.64
C ASN A 157 10.62 -4.71 -25.04
N ASP A 158 9.70 -5.15 -24.18
CA ASP A 158 8.75 -6.23 -24.49
C ASP A 158 7.85 -5.87 -25.69
N VAL A 159 7.34 -4.64 -25.73
CA VAL A 159 6.61 -4.10 -26.89
C VAL A 159 7.47 -4.16 -28.15
N ASN A 160 8.70 -3.64 -28.11
CA ASN A 160 9.60 -3.62 -29.27
C ASN A 160 9.94 -5.03 -29.79
N VAL A 161 10.15 -6.00 -28.88
CA VAL A 161 10.43 -7.40 -29.23
C VAL A 161 9.22 -8.03 -29.93
N LYS A 162 8.01 -7.81 -29.42
CA LYS A 162 6.77 -8.33 -30.01
C LYS A 162 6.48 -7.71 -31.38
N GLU A 163 6.67 -6.40 -31.54
CA GLU A 163 6.55 -5.72 -32.84
C GLU A 163 7.54 -6.29 -33.86
N SER A 164 8.78 -6.54 -33.44
CA SER A 164 9.81 -7.16 -34.29
C SER A 164 9.44 -8.59 -34.67
N ARG A 165 8.89 -9.38 -33.74
CA ARG A 165 8.43 -10.75 -34.01
C ARG A 165 7.27 -10.79 -34.99
N ILE A 166 6.26 -9.92 -34.81
CA ILE A 166 5.13 -9.78 -35.74
C ILE A 166 5.64 -9.39 -37.12
N SER A 167 6.53 -8.41 -37.22
CA SER A 167 7.13 -7.98 -38.49
C SER A 167 7.90 -9.12 -39.19
N SER A 168 8.57 -9.99 -38.42
CA SER A 168 9.25 -11.17 -38.96
C SER A 168 8.26 -12.21 -39.47
N LEU A 169 7.22 -12.52 -38.70
CA LEU A 169 6.18 -13.48 -39.09
C LEU A 169 5.40 -13.01 -40.32
N GLU A 170 5.09 -11.71 -40.42
CA GLU A 170 4.46 -11.11 -41.60
C GLU A 170 5.32 -11.25 -42.85
N LYS A 171 6.64 -11.05 -42.74
CA LYS A 171 7.59 -11.27 -43.85
C LYS A 171 7.66 -12.75 -44.25
N GLU A 172 7.70 -13.66 -43.29
CA GLU A 172 7.72 -15.10 -43.54
C GLU A 172 6.45 -15.55 -44.28
N LEU A 173 5.29 -15.12 -43.79
CA LEU A 173 3.99 -15.37 -44.41
C LEU A 173 3.92 -14.80 -45.84
N GLN A 174 4.43 -13.59 -46.06
CA GLN A 174 4.50 -12.99 -47.40
C GLN A 174 5.40 -13.79 -48.35
N MET A 175 6.52 -14.34 -47.85
CA MET A 175 7.40 -15.21 -48.64
C MET A 175 6.72 -16.53 -49.02
N TYR A 176 5.99 -17.16 -48.10
CA TYR A 176 5.20 -18.35 -48.39
C TYR A 176 4.13 -18.08 -49.45
N ARG A 177 3.36 -17.00 -49.31
CA ARG A 177 2.33 -16.60 -50.30
C ARG A 177 2.91 -16.35 -51.69
N LYS A 178 4.01 -15.59 -51.78
CA LYS A 178 4.70 -15.37 -53.06
C LYS A 178 5.21 -16.67 -53.69
N ARG A 179 5.70 -17.60 -52.87
CA ARG A 179 6.13 -18.93 -53.33
C ARG A 179 4.96 -19.73 -53.87
N GLU A 180 3.83 -19.79 -53.16
CA GLU A 180 2.62 -20.45 -53.65
C GLU A 180 2.10 -19.84 -54.95
N GLU A 181 2.09 -18.50 -55.06
CA GLU A 181 1.72 -17.79 -56.31
C GLU A 181 2.66 -18.15 -57.47
N SER A 182 3.97 -18.24 -57.21
CA SER A 182 4.97 -18.63 -58.21
C SER A 182 4.82 -20.10 -58.64
N GLU A 183 4.52 -20.99 -57.71
CA GLU A 183 4.29 -22.42 -57.98
C GLU A 183 2.94 -22.65 -58.69
N ALA A 184 1.93 -21.83 -58.39
CA ALA A 184 0.64 -21.85 -59.08
C ALA A 184 0.77 -21.36 -60.53
N THR A 185 1.51 -20.28 -60.77
CA THR A 185 1.80 -19.77 -62.12
C THR A 185 2.65 -20.75 -62.93
N LEU A 186 3.66 -21.38 -62.32
CA LEU A 186 4.45 -22.45 -62.96
C LEU A 186 3.59 -23.65 -63.34
N ALA A 187 2.70 -24.09 -62.45
CA ALA A 187 1.79 -25.20 -62.73
C ALA A 187 0.79 -24.87 -63.83
N GLN A 188 0.28 -23.63 -63.89
CA GLN A 188 -0.60 -23.16 -64.95
C GLN A 188 0.13 -23.08 -66.30
N ALA A 189 1.40 -22.65 -66.31
CA ALA A 189 2.23 -22.67 -67.51
C ALA A 189 2.52 -24.11 -67.98
N GLN A 190 2.80 -25.02 -67.05
CA GLN A 190 3.00 -26.44 -67.36
C GLN A 190 1.72 -27.12 -67.87
N SER A 191 0.54 -26.80 -67.33
CA SER A 191 -0.73 -27.32 -67.83
C SER A 191 -1.02 -26.78 -69.23
N PHE A 192 -0.77 -25.50 -69.48
CA PHE A 192 -0.93 -24.90 -70.81
C PHE A 192 -0.01 -25.55 -71.85
N VAL A 193 1.24 -25.83 -71.50
CA VAL A 193 2.18 -26.57 -72.36
C VAL A 193 1.69 -28.00 -72.59
N ALA A 194 1.24 -28.71 -71.55
CA ALA A 194 0.70 -30.07 -71.69
C ALA A 194 -0.54 -30.12 -72.59
N ASP A 195 -1.44 -29.14 -72.48
CA ASP A 195 -2.62 -29.00 -73.34
C ASP A 195 -2.23 -28.63 -74.78
N ALA A 196 -1.24 -27.77 -74.98
CA ALA A 196 -0.72 -27.43 -76.30
C ALA A 196 -0.13 -28.66 -77.02
N TRP A 197 0.71 -29.45 -76.34
CA TRP A 197 1.27 -30.69 -76.90
C TRP A 197 0.23 -31.82 -77.03
N GLY A 198 -0.77 -31.86 -76.16
CA GLY A 198 -1.91 -32.78 -76.27
C GLY A 198 -2.84 -32.45 -77.44
N THR A 199 -2.92 -31.18 -77.84
CA THR A 199 -3.74 -30.69 -78.96
C THR A 199 -3.03 -30.84 -80.30
N VAL A 200 -1.69 -30.77 -80.34
CA VAL A 200 -0.90 -31.10 -81.56
C VAL A 200 -1.04 -32.59 -81.94
N GLY A 201 -1.45 -33.46 -81.02
CA GLY A 201 -1.69 -34.88 -81.30
C GLY A 201 -3.07 -35.24 -81.86
N LYS A 202 -3.99 -34.27 -82.05
CA LYS A 202 -5.37 -34.53 -82.50
C LYS A 202 -5.85 -33.49 -83.52
N SER A 203 -5.26 -33.50 -84.71
CA SER A 203 -5.86 -32.90 -85.92
C SER A 203 -5.43 -33.70 -87.15
N ASN A 204 -6.36 -33.84 -88.09
CA ASN A 204 -6.52 -34.98 -88.99
C ASN A 204 -5.71 -34.90 -90.30
N SER A 205 -5.65 -36.05 -90.99
CA SER A 205 -5.13 -36.36 -92.35
C SER A 205 -3.66 -36.80 -92.39
N GLY A 206 -3.28 -37.94 -92.94
CA GLY A 206 -4.01 -38.89 -93.78
C GLY A 206 -3.06 -39.41 -94.85
N TRP A 207 -2.16 -40.32 -94.52
CA TRP A 207 -1.46 -41.17 -95.50
C TRP A 207 -1.12 -42.52 -94.86
N GLN A 208 -1.75 -43.56 -95.42
CA GLN A 208 -1.38 -44.95 -95.23
C GLN A 208 -0.01 -45.20 -95.88
N TYR A 209 0.89 -45.87 -95.15
CA TYR A 209 1.74 -46.90 -95.74
C TYR A 209 1.84 -48.09 -94.79
N ASP A 210 1.50 -49.25 -95.36
CA ASP A 210 1.63 -50.58 -94.80
C ASP A 210 3.08 -50.89 -94.46
N THR A 211 3.31 -51.46 -93.28
CA THR A 211 4.26 -52.57 -93.14
C THR A 211 3.88 -53.43 -91.93
N ARG A 212 3.40 -54.63 -92.23
CA ARG A 212 3.17 -55.72 -91.28
C ARG A 212 4.47 -56.09 -90.55
N ALA A 213 4.43 -56.10 -89.22
CA ALA A 213 5.02 -57.17 -88.43
C ALA A 213 4.12 -57.43 -87.20
N ARG A 214 3.62 -58.66 -87.12
CA ARG A 214 2.67 -59.17 -86.13
C ARG A 214 3.38 -59.58 -84.84
N ASN A 215 2.67 -59.34 -83.73
CA ASN A 215 2.45 -60.16 -82.51
C ASN A 215 2.70 -59.32 -81.25
N ALA A 216 1.63 -58.79 -80.65
CA ALA A 216 0.69 -59.46 -79.74
C ALA A 216 1.23 -59.48 -78.30
N GLY A 217 0.66 -58.60 -77.48
CA GLY A 217 1.00 -58.47 -76.07
C GLY A 217 0.44 -57.19 -75.46
N ALA A 218 -0.87 -56.98 -75.62
CA ALA A 218 -1.57 -55.91 -74.95
C ALA A 218 -1.52 -56.11 -73.43
N LYS A 219 -0.60 -55.41 -72.76
CA LYS A 219 -0.85 -54.89 -71.43
C LYS A 219 -0.95 -53.39 -71.56
N ARG A 220 -2.19 -52.89 -71.43
CA ARG A 220 -2.47 -51.49 -71.11
C ARG A 220 -1.61 -51.12 -69.90
N GLN A 221 -0.47 -50.49 -70.14
CA GLN A 221 0.09 -49.57 -69.16
C GLN A 221 -0.88 -48.40 -69.15
N THR A 222 -1.85 -48.46 -68.23
CA THR A 222 -2.47 -47.27 -67.68
C THR A 222 -1.30 -46.40 -67.24
N ARG A 223 -0.97 -45.41 -68.08
CA ARG A 223 -0.09 -44.31 -67.72
C ARG A 223 -0.69 -43.77 -66.44
N ALA A 224 -0.03 -44.03 -65.31
CA ALA A 224 -0.30 -43.34 -64.09
C ALA A 224 -0.23 -41.86 -64.46
N SER A 225 -1.40 -41.23 -64.53
CA SER A 225 -1.51 -39.80 -64.35
C SER A 225 -0.88 -39.55 -62.99
N TYR A 226 0.39 -39.17 -63.02
CA TYR A 226 1.09 -38.57 -61.89
C TYR A 226 0.34 -37.27 -61.56
N THR A 227 -0.79 -37.40 -60.89
CA THR A 227 -1.27 -36.42 -59.93
C THR A 227 -0.59 -36.73 -58.60
N GLU A 228 0.75 -36.70 -58.57
CA GLU A 228 1.45 -36.44 -57.31
C GLU A 228 1.40 -34.92 -57.08
N ARG A 229 0.23 -34.47 -56.63
CA ARG A 229 0.10 -33.27 -55.80
C ARG A 229 -0.65 -33.70 -54.55
N PRO A 230 0.04 -34.19 -53.52
CA PRO A 230 -0.52 -33.98 -52.18
C PRO A 230 0.50 -33.50 -51.15
N GLU A 231 1.69 -34.08 -51.06
CA GLU A 231 2.49 -33.95 -49.83
C GLU A 231 3.16 -32.58 -49.66
N THR A 232 3.71 -31.99 -50.73
CA THR A 232 4.38 -30.68 -50.67
C THR A 232 3.40 -29.52 -50.54
N GLN A 233 2.24 -29.56 -51.21
CA GLN A 233 1.20 -28.51 -51.11
C GLN A 233 0.41 -28.57 -49.80
N GLN A 234 0.18 -29.77 -49.26
CA GLN A 234 -0.52 -29.94 -47.98
C GLN A 234 0.37 -29.53 -46.80
N CYS A 235 1.68 -29.76 -46.90
CA CYS A 235 2.69 -29.24 -45.97
C CYS A 235 2.78 -27.71 -45.99
N SER A 236 2.75 -27.08 -47.19
CA SER A 236 2.76 -25.61 -47.34
C SER A 236 1.57 -24.92 -46.66
N ARG A 237 0.34 -25.43 -46.87
CA ARG A 237 -0.87 -24.87 -46.24
C ARG A 237 -0.91 -25.05 -44.73
N GLN A 238 -0.33 -26.14 -44.23
CA GLN A 238 -0.23 -26.39 -42.78
C GLN A 238 0.77 -25.42 -42.13
N GLU A 239 1.89 -25.14 -42.80
CA GLU A 239 2.90 -24.18 -42.36
C GLU A 239 2.35 -22.73 -42.39
N GLU A 240 1.61 -22.34 -43.44
CA GLU A 240 0.95 -21.03 -43.53
C GLU A 240 -0.08 -20.85 -42.40
N ALA A 241 -0.95 -21.85 -42.19
CA ALA A 241 -1.93 -21.81 -41.11
C ALA A 241 -1.28 -21.76 -39.72
N ARG A 242 -0.12 -22.40 -39.54
CA ARG A 242 0.67 -22.31 -38.30
C ARG A 242 1.19 -20.90 -38.08
N ILE A 243 1.76 -20.27 -39.11
CA ILE A 243 2.30 -18.91 -39.03
C ILE A 243 1.17 -17.91 -38.77
N ASP A 244 0.04 -18.01 -39.48
CA ASP A 244 -1.14 -17.14 -39.24
C ASP A 244 -1.69 -17.30 -37.80
N GLY A 245 -1.72 -18.54 -37.28
CA GLY A 245 -2.11 -18.82 -35.90
C GLY A 245 -1.13 -18.29 -34.85
N GLU A 246 0.18 -18.26 -35.15
CA GLU A 246 1.19 -17.63 -34.30
C GLU A 246 1.09 -16.10 -34.34
N LEU A 247 0.91 -15.53 -35.53
CA LEU A 247 0.77 -14.10 -35.76
C LEU A 247 -0.45 -13.53 -35.01
N THR A 248 -1.57 -14.27 -35.01
CA THR A 248 -2.77 -13.91 -34.23
C THR A 248 -2.48 -13.86 -32.73
N ARG A 249 -1.73 -14.84 -32.21
CA ARG A 249 -1.34 -14.89 -30.79
C ARG A 249 -0.38 -13.77 -30.42
N GLU A 250 0.63 -13.52 -31.25
CA GLU A 250 1.59 -12.44 -31.03
C GLU A 250 0.93 -11.05 -31.08
N ARG A 251 -0.01 -10.82 -32.02
CA ARG A 251 -0.80 -9.58 -32.06
C ARG A 251 -1.64 -9.37 -30.80
N ALA A 252 -2.27 -10.43 -30.29
CA ALA A 252 -3.00 -10.36 -29.03
C ALA A 252 -2.06 -10.05 -27.85
N SER A 253 -0.88 -10.69 -27.82
CA SER A 253 0.14 -10.43 -26.81
C SER A 253 0.69 -9.00 -26.86
N LEU A 254 0.97 -8.47 -28.06
CA LEU A 254 1.39 -7.07 -28.25
C LEU A 254 0.32 -6.10 -27.74
N LYS A 255 -0.96 -6.35 -28.06
CA LYS A 255 -2.06 -5.51 -27.57
C LYS A 255 -2.08 -5.45 -26.04
N GLN A 256 -1.88 -6.59 -25.37
CA GLN A 256 -1.79 -6.62 -23.91
C GLN A 256 -0.56 -5.86 -23.39
N ALA A 257 0.61 -6.05 -24.00
CA ALA A 257 1.85 -5.36 -23.60
C ALA A 257 1.74 -3.84 -23.74
N VAL A 258 1.12 -3.34 -24.82
CA VAL A 258 0.85 -1.91 -25.02
C VAL A 258 -0.11 -1.36 -23.99
N VAL A 259 -1.16 -2.12 -23.61
CA VAL A 259 -2.08 -1.71 -22.53
C VAL A 259 -1.33 -1.60 -21.22
N THR A 260 -0.52 -2.58 -20.85
CA THR A 260 0.26 -2.55 -19.61
C THR A 260 1.30 -1.43 -19.59
N LEU A 261 1.97 -1.14 -20.72
CA LEU A 261 2.87 0.01 -20.84
C LEU A 261 2.13 1.33 -20.61
N ARG A 262 0.95 1.48 -21.21
CA ARG A 262 0.11 2.67 -21.00
C ARG A 262 -0.34 2.81 -19.55
N GLU A 263 -0.79 1.72 -18.92
CA GLU A 263 -1.16 1.72 -17.50
C GLU A 263 0.02 2.10 -16.59
N HIS A 264 1.25 1.70 -16.95
CA HIS A 264 2.48 2.11 -16.28
C HIS A 264 2.76 3.61 -16.44
N GLU A 265 2.62 4.15 -17.65
CA GLU A 265 2.79 5.59 -17.94
C GLU A 265 1.75 6.46 -17.22
N GLU A 266 0.55 5.93 -17.00
CA GLU A 266 -0.55 6.59 -16.30
C GLU A 266 -0.41 6.54 -14.74
N LEU A 267 0.59 5.84 -14.21
CA LEU A 267 0.84 5.80 -12.76
C LEU A 267 1.22 7.19 -12.21
N ASP A 268 0.41 7.72 -11.32
CA ASP A 268 0.65 9.02 -10.65
C ASP A 268 1.66 8.88 -9.48
N LEU A 269 2.90 8.50 -9.83
CA LEU A 269 3.98 8.30 -8.87
C LEU A 269 4.26 9.57 -8.06
N LYS A 270 4.27 10.74 -8.72
CA LYS A 270 4.54 12.02 -8.05
C LYS A 270 3.55 12.28 -6.91
N ARG A 271 2.26 12.03 -7.14
CA ARG A 271 1.24 12.21 -6.11
C ARG A 271 1.39 11.22 -4.97
N ILE A 272 1.69 9.96 -5.26
CA ILE A 272 1.87 8.94 -4.21
C ILE A 272 3.06 9.28 -3.32
N ILE A 273 4.19 9.67 -3.91
CA ILE A 273 5.37 10.11 -3.15
C ILE A 273 5.05 11.36 -2.33
N SER A 274 4.36 12.34 -2.91
CA SER A 274 3.91 13.54 -2.18
C SER A 274 3.02 13.20 -1.00
N VAL A 275 2.10 12.25 -1.15
CA VAL A 275 1.23 11.79 -0.06
C VAL A 275 2.03 11.10 1.03
N ILE A 276 2.99 10.24 0.67
CA ILE A 276 3.84 9.56 1.65
C ILE A 276 4.63 10.58 2.48
N VAL A 277 5.22 11.59 1.83
CA VAL A 277 5.94 12.68 2.52
C VAL A 277 5.01 13.48 3.43
N GLU A 278 3.79 13.78 2.98
CA GLU A 278 2.80 14.45 3.81
C GLU A 278 2.42 13.61 5.04
N ILE A 279 2.19 12.30 4.86
CA ILE A 279 1.92 11.37 5.95
C ILE A 279 3.10 11.37 6.94
N GLN A 280 4.34 11.23 6.47
CA GLN A 280 5.53 11.26 7.34
C GLN A 280 5.61 12.54 8.19
N MET A 281 5.42 13.71 7.56
CA MET A 281 5.42 15.00 8.26
C MET A 281 4.32 15.06 9.33
N ARG A 282 3.12 14.59 9.00
CA ARG A 282 1.99 14.57 9.93
C ARG A 282 2.18 13.56 11.06
N LEU A 283 2.82 12.41 10.82
CA LEU A 283 3.18 11.45 11.86
C LEU A 283 4.14 12.09 12.89
N THR A 284 5.16 12.81 12.42
CA THR A 284 6.07 13.56 13.30
C THR A 284 5.32 14.64 14.10
N THR A 285 4.41 15.37 13.43
CA THR A 285 3.59 16.40 14.08
C THR A 285 2.69 15.79 15.17
N GLN A 286 2.00 14.70 14.86
CA GLN A 286 1.12 14.02 15.80
C GLN A 286 1.89 13.46 17.00
N SER A 287 3.05 12.84 16.76
CA SER A 287 3.94 12.36 17.83
C SER A 287 4.34 13.50 18.79
N GLY A 288 4.70 14.66 18.23
CA GLY A 288 4.99 15.87 19.00
C GLY A 288 3.79 16.37 19.81
N LEU A 289 2.61 16.45 19.20
CA LEU A 289 1.38 16.88 19.85
C LEU A 289 0.93 15.94 20.97
N LEU A 290 1.06 14.62 20.77
CA LEU A 290 0.79 13.62 21.82
C LEU A 290 1.72 13.87 23.00
N ARG A 291 3.03 13.92 22.76
CA ARG A 291 4.00 14.15 23.83
C ARG A 291 3.69 15.44 24.59
N ASP A 292 3.40 16.53 23.88
CA ASP A 292 3.08 17.82 24.49
C ASP A 292 1.81 17.74 25.37
N VAL A 293 0.70 17.28 24.80
CA VAL A 293 -0.60 17.18 25.50
C VAL A 293 -0.48 16.32 26.75
N PHE A 294 0.16 15.16 26.62
CA PHE A 294 0.24 14.17 27.70
C PHE A 294 1.29 14.48 28.75
N SER A 295 2.48 14.92 28.35
CA SER A 295 3.56 15.30 29.26
C SER A 295 3.18 16.51 30.10
N ASP A 296 2.58 17.54 29.50
CA ASP A 296 2.13 18.75 30.21
C ASP A 296 1.16 18.38 31.35
N VAL A 297 0.15 17.56 31.05
CA VAL A 297 -0.86 17.12 32.02
C VAL A 297 -0.23 16.26 33.12
N THR A 298 0.62 15.29 32.75
CA THR A 298 1.24 14.36 33.70
C THR A 298 2.22 15.06 34.64
N CYS A 299 3.08 15.94 34.11
CA CYS A 299 4.04 16.71 34.90
C CYS A 299 3.32 17.61 35.92
N LYS A 300 2.26 18.29 35.50
CA LYS A 300 1.51 19.16 36.40
C LYS A 300 0.74 18.38 37.46
N LEU A 301 0.06 17.30 37.09
CA LEU A 301 -0.67 16.46 38.03
C LEU A 301 0.28 15.86 39.08
N THR A 302 1.48 15.46 38.65
CA THR A 302 2.56 14.99 39.53
C THR A 302 3.04 16.07 40.49
N ASN A 303 3.21 17.30 40.01
CA ASN A 303 3.66 18.42 40.85
C ASN A 303 2.59 18.88 41.83
N ASP A 304 1.33 18.99 41.39
CA ASP A 304 0.22 19.43 42.23
C ASP A 304 -0.09 18.39 43.32
N SER A 305 -0.11 17.09 42.98
CA SER A 305 -0.25 16.01 43.96
C SER A 305 0.93 15.94 44.94
N LYS A 306 2.18 16.15 44.47
CA LYS A 306 3.37 16.20 45.35
C LYS A 306 3.28 17.34 46.35
N ASN A 307 2.89 18.52 45.90
CA ASN A 307 2.77 19.70 46.74
C ASN A 307 1.70 19.50 47.81
N TYR A 308 0.57 18.90 47.42
CA TYR A 308 -0.52 18.62 48.35
C TYR A 308 -0.14 17.56 49.40
N LEU A 309 0.41 16.42 48.97
CA LEU A 309 0.89 15.37 49.87
C LEU A 309 1.96 15.91 50.85
N SER A 310 2.87 16.75 50.38
CA SER A 310 3.90 17.34 51.23
C SER A 310 3.32 18.23 52.34
N ALA A 311 2.22 18.93 52.05
CA ALA A 311 1.54 19.75 53.04
C ALA A 311 0.76 18.90 54.06
N LEU A 312 0.11 17.82 53.60
CA LEU A 312 -0.57 16.86 54.48
C LEU A 312 0.40 16.17 55.44
N LEU A 313 1.53 15.65 54.94
CA LEU A 313 2.55 15.01 55.77
C LEU A 313 3.12 15.94 56.84
N LYS A 314 3.32 17.24 56.52
CA LYS A 314 3.81 18.23 57.49
C LYS A 314 2.81 18.47 58.63
N VAL A 315 1.52 18.57 58.33
CA VAL A 315 0.48 18.75 59.35
C VAL A 315 0.32 17.50 60.20
N HIS A 316 0.30 16.33 59.56
CA HIS A 316 0.14 15.05 60.24
C HIS A 316 1.31 14.76 61.19
N GLY A 317 2.55 15.02 60.78
CA GLY A 317 3.72 14.84 61.64
C GLY A 317 3.92 15.94 62.69
N ASN A 318 3.46 17.17 62.44
CA ASN A 318 3.60 18.28 63.37
C ASN A 318 2.48 19.33 63.18
N PRO A 319 1.37 19.27 63.94
CA PRO A 319 0.17 20.08 63.71
C PRO A 319 0.28 21.51 64.27
N THR A 320 1.33 22.25 63.94
CA THR A 320 1.46 23.67 64.30
C THR A 320 0.46 24.56 63.53
N PRO A 321 0.08 25.74 64.06
CA PRO A 321 -0.79 26.68 63.33
C PRO A 321 -0.25 27.06 61.94
N SER A 322 1.08 27.18 61.80
CA SER A 322 1.73 27.45 60.52
C SER A 322 1.53 26.30 59.53
N ASN A 323 1.76 25.06 59.96
CA ASN A 323 1.60 23.89 59.09
C ASN A 323 0.13 23.70 58.69
N GLN A 324 -0.81 23.91 59.63
CA GLN A 324 -2.25 23.83 59.35
C GLN A 324 -2.67 24.86 58.30
N LEU A 325 -2.13 26.09 58.38
CA LEU A 325 -2.36 27.14 57.39
C LEU A 325 -1.77 26.75 56.02
N ASP A 326 -0.55 26.22 55.98
CA ASP A 326 0.09 25.75 54.75
C ASP A 326 -0.71 24.63 54.06
N CYS A 327 -1.27 23.69 54.84
CA CYS A 327 -2.12 22.63 54.32
C CYS A 327 -3.45 23.17 53.78
N ARG A 328 -4.11 24.09 54.49
CA ARG A 328 -5.30 24.78 53.99
C ARG A 328 -5.01 25.54 52.69
N ASN A 329 -3.88 26.24 52.61
CA ASN A 329 -3.46 26.95 51.41
C ASN A 329 -3.11 25.99 50.26
N ALA A 330 -2.53 24.83 50.55
CA ALA A 330 -2.28 23.79 49.55
C ALA A 330 -3.59 23.18 49.03
N LYS A 331 -4.53 22.85 49.93
CA LYS A 331 -5.88 22.37 49.57
C LYS A 331 -6.62 23.40 48.73
N GLN A 332 -6.66 24.66 49.16
CA GLN A 332 -7.31 25.73 48.41
C GLN A 332 -6.71 25.93 47.02
N ARG A 333 -5.38 25.84 46.88
CA ARG A 333 -4.72 25.88 45.57
C ARG A 333 -5.11 24.69 44.69
N ALA A 334 -5.09 23.48 45.23
CA ALA A 334 -5.51 22.28 44.51
C ALA A 334 -6.98 22.39 44.05
N MET A 335 -7.88 22.75 44.97
CA MET A 335 -9.31 22.97 44.71
C MET A 335 -9.57 24.10 43.72
N SER A 336 -8.81 25.19 43.74
CA SER A 336 -8.95 26.30 42.78
C SER A 336 -8.70 25.87 41.34
N SER A 337 -7.99 24.76 41.14
CA SER A 337 -7.69 24.18 39.84
C SER A 337 -8.65 23.04 39.43
N SER A 338 -9.62 22.66 40.27
CA SER A 338 -10.49 21.50 40.02
C SER A 338 -11.28 21.61 38.71
N VAL A 339 -11.89 22.77 38.45
CA VAL A 339 -12.63 23.05 37.20
C VAL A 339 -11.70 22.98 35.97
N VAL A 340 -10.44 23.41 36.12
CA VAL A 340 -9.44 23.33 35.05
C VAL A 340 -9.09 21.86 34.76
N TRP A 341 -8.93 21.05 35.81
CA TRP A 341 -8.68 19.61 35.70
C TRP A 341 -9.85 18.86 35.08
N GLN A 342 -11.09 19.13 35.51
CA GLN A 342 -12.30 18.56 34.92
C GLN A 342 -12.40 18.85 33.42
N LYS A 343 -12.17 20.10 33.00
CA LYS A 343 -12.17 20.47 31.57
C LYS A 343 -11.08 19.75 30.78
N ARG A 344 -9.91 19.51 31.38
CA ARG A 344 -8.81 18.77 30.74
C ARG A 344 -9.15 17.29 30.59
N ALA A 345 -9.67 16.65 31.63
CA ALA A 345 -10.15 15.27 31.58
C ALA A 345 -11.25 15.12 30.51
N GLN A 346 -12.21 16.06 30.48
CA GLN A 346 -13.24 16.09 29.46
C GLN A 346 -12.66 16.23 28.05
N ASN A 347 -11.71 17.15 27.82
CA ASN A 347 -11.08 17.29 26.51
C ASN A 347 -10.29 16.03 26.08
N LEU A 348 -9.64 15.32 27.01
CA LEU A 348 -8.97 14.05 26.70
C LEU A 348 -9.97 12.97 26.26
N VAL A 349 -11.15 12.91 26.86
CA VAL A 349 -12.19 11.93 26.51
C VAL A 349 -13.00 12.38 25.30
N ASP A 350 -13.70 13.51 25.42
CA ASP A 350 -14.64 14.01 24.41
C ASP A 350 -13.93 14.63 23.20
N GLY A 351 -12.84 15.35 23.44
CA GLY A 351 -12.08 16.05 22.39
C GLY A 351 -11.12 15.15 21.62
N TYR A 352 -10.61 14.09 22.26
CA TYR A 352 -9.67 13.14 21.65
C TYR A 352 -10.23 11.73 21.57
N ALA A 353 -10.34 11.00 22.69
CA ALA A 353 -10.60 9.56 22.68
C ALA A 353 -11.86 9.16 21.90
N LYS A 354 -12.99 9.86 22.12
CA LYS A 354 -14.25 9.59 21.40
C LYS A 354 -14.16 9.88 19.90
N ARG A 355 -13.26 10.77 19.47
CA ARG A 355 -13.06 11.13 18.06
C ARG A 355 -12.08 10.20 17.33
N MET A 356 -11.36 9.33 18.05
CA MET A 356 -10.43 8.36 17.47
C MET A 356 -11.12 7.07 17.00
N LYS A 357 -12.33 6.79 17.49
CA LYS A 357 -13.22 5.73 16.99
C LYS A 357 -13.74 6.11 15.62
#